data_AF-A0A9P5NWG1-F1
#
_entry.id   AF-A0A9P5NWG1-F1
#
_cell.length_a   1.000
_cell.length_b   1.000
_cell.length_c   1.000
_cell.angle_alpha   90.00
_cell.angle_beta   90.00
_cell.angle_gamma   90.00
#
_symmetry.space_group_name_H-M   'P 1'
#
loop_
_entity.id
_entity.type
_entity.pdbx_description
1 polymer ?
#
loop_
_entity_poly.entity_id
_entity_poly.type
_entity_poly.pdbx_seq_one_letter_code
_entity_poly.pdbx_strand_id
1 'polypeptide(L)'
;MTDPAQTIHPDFNASDADLVILSADNIQFHLHKKYLESNTGAFPGPGDVVVKSNPAGDTTQLTEPARVLEILFQFIYPKKHPTLVDVPYDILGPLSEAVEKYEVFSAMFACALQLRRFIPLYGPDIHAHAIRHNYPLLTDEVALYLLRGFTPLSTIVEKLPPIAIVPWAIINFESAKYSCNTSFACKGCDLYGSIIGGWKFKSGRFASKMPTLSDFLVVFLHKYQYSFFS
;
A
#
# COMPACT_ATOMS: atom_id res chain seq x y z
N MET A 1 32.05 -12.37 22.69
CA MET A 1 30.96 -11.87 21.82
C MET A 1 30.36 -10.69 22.56
N THR A 2 30.81 -9.49 22.24
CA THR A 2 30.32 -8.24 22.84
C THR A 2 28.96 -7.94 22.24
N ASP A 3 27.93 -7.92 23.09
CA ASP A 3 26.60 -7.40 22.77
C ASP A 3 26.79 -6.01 22.13
N PRO A 4 26.24 -5.73 20.92
CA PRO A 4 26.33 -4.39 20.36
C PRO A 4 25.72 -3.40 21.34
N ALA A 5 26.40 -2.26 21.57
CA ALA A 5 25.93 -1.25 22.49
C ALA A 5 24.55 -0.74 22.04
N GLN A 6 23.50 -1.18 22.73
CA GLN A 6 22.13 -0.77 22.46
C GLN A 6 22.00 0.71 22.82
N THR A 7 21.55 1.52 21.85
CA THR A 7 21.45 2.98 22.01
C THR A 7 20.00 3.34 22.34
N ILE A 8 19.79 4.21 23.33
CA ILE A 8 18.44 4.65 23.72
C ILE A 8 18.02 5.85 22.86
N HIS A 9 16.77 5.85 22.38
CA HIS A 9 16.23 6.94 21.57
C HIS A 9 16.04 8.22 22.41
N PRO A 10 16.52 9.40 21.97
CA PRO A 10 16.48 10.62 22.78
C PRO A 10 15.06 11.09 23.13
N ASP A 11 14.12 11.03 22.18
CA ASP A 11 12.75 11.54 22.39
C ASP A 11 11.80 10.53 23.05
N PHE A 12 12.19 9.27 23.12
CA PHE A 12 11.39 8.17 23.65
C PHE A 12 12.18 7.44 24.74
N ASN A 13 12.57 8.21 25.76
CA ASN A 13 13.30 7.77 26.94
C ASN A 13 12.59 8.22 28.23
N ALA A 14 11.34 7.78 28.42
CA ALA A 14 10.59 8.13 29.62
C ALA A 14 11.15 7.37 30.84
N SER A 15 11.38 8.09 31.94
CA SER A 15 11.89 7.48 33.18
C SER A 15 10.89 6.55 33.86
N ASP A 16 9.60 6.73 33.58
CA ASP A 16 8.47 5.95 34.07
C ASP A 16 7.95 4.92 33.05
N ALA A 17 8.73 4.64 32.00
CA ALA A 17 8.39 3.62 31.01
C ALA A 17 8.25 2.23 31.64
N ASP A 18 7.19 1.52 31.22
CA ASP A 18 6.86 0.15 31.66
C ASP A 18 7.03 -0.88 30.52
N LEU A 19 7.49 -0.43 29.36
CA LEU A 19 7.81 -1.24 28.18
C LEU A 19 9.08 -0.74 27.52
N VAL A 20 9.95 -1.69 27.13
CA VAL A 20 11.10 -1.42 26.28
C VAL A 20 10.89 -2.12 24.94
N ILE A 21 10.96 -1.35 23.86
CA ILE A 21 10.92 -1.84 22.49
C ILE A 21 12.30 -1.68 21.87
N LEU A 22 12.77 -2.72 21.18
CA LEU A 22 14.01 -2.69 20.42
C LEU A 22 13.69 -2.67 18.92
N SER A 23 14.25 -1.71 18.19
CA SER A 23 14.15 -1.65 16.73
C SER A 23 15.10 -2.63 16.03
N ALA A 24 14.93 -2.85 14.73
CA ALA A 24 15.81 -3.72 13.93
C ALA A 24 17.28 -3.25 13.89
N ASP A 25 17.49 -1.94 14.04
CA ASP A 25 18.78 -1.24 14.13
C ASP A 25 19.30 -1.11 15.58
N ASN A 26 18.74 -1.88 16.52
CA ASN A 26 19.17 -1.99 17.92
C ASN A 26 19.04 -0.69 18.73
N ILE A 27 18.01 0.12 18.43
CA ILE A 27 17.67 1.32 19.20
C ILE A 27 16.52 0.98 20.16
N GLN A 28 16.70 1.33 21.43
CA GLN A 28 15.71 1.13 22.49
C GLN A 28 14.75 2.32 22.59
N PHE A 29 13.47 2.01 22.64
CA PHE A 29 12.37 2.93 22.89
C PHE A 29 11.74 2.56 24.23
N HIS A 30 11.78 3.49 25.18
CA HIS A 30 11.19 3.33 26.50
C HIS A 30 9.81 3.98 26.48
N LEU A 31 8.77 3.14 26.44
CA LEU A 31 7.40 3.54 26.19
C LEU A 31 6.45 3.13 27.32
N HIS A 32 5.20 3.58 27.20
CA HIS A 32 4.11 3.20 28.10
C HIS A 32 3.11 2.26 27.42
N LYS A 33 2.88 1.07 27.99
CA LYS A 33 1.92 0.07 27.50
C LYS A 33 0.53 0.65 27.29
N LYS A 34 0.07 1.50 28.22
CA LYS A 34 -1.26 2.13 28.19
C LYS A 34 -1.56 2.84 26.86
N TYR A 35 -0.56 3.49 26.24
CA TYR A 35 -0.77 4.22 24.98
C TYR A 35 -0.82 3.28 23.79
N LEU A 36 0.00 2.22 23.79
CA LEU A 36 -0.03 1.17 22.77
C LEU A 36 -1.39 0.47 22.80
N GLU A 37 -1.77 -0.09 23.96
CA GLU A 37 -3.04 -0.81 24.14
C GLU A 37 -4.28 0.03 23.75
N SER A 38 -4.22 1.35 23.90
CA SER A 38 -5.33 2.25 23.58
C SER A 38 -5.39 2.67 22.11
N ASN A 39 -4.26 2.64 21.37
CA ASN A 39 -4.17 3.22 20.02
C ASN A 39 -3.78 2.22 18.93
N THR A 40 -3.50 0.97 19.28
CA THR A 40 -3.15 -0.11 18.34
C THR A 40 -4.12 -1.27 18.48
N GLY A 41 -4.57 -1.84 17.37
CA GLY A 41 -5.42 -3.04 17.39
C GLY A 41 -4.63 -4.35 17.49
N ALA A 42 -3.40 -4.38 16.96
CA ALA A 42 -2.56 -5.58 16.89
C ALA A 42 -1.13 -5.28 17.38
N PHE A 43 -0.91 -5.28 18.69
CA PHE A 43 0.43 -5.08 19.27
C PHE A 43 0.72 -6.08 20.41
N PRO A 44 1.87 -6.78 20.40
CA PRO A 44 2.90 -6.85 19.35
C PRO A 44 2.39 -7.55 18.07
N GLY A 45 2.99 -7.23 16.94
CA GLY A 45 2.53 -7.67 15.62
C GLY A 45 3.02 -9.07 15.24
N PRO A 46 2.48 -9.66 14.16
CA PRO A 46 2.92 -10.97 13.68
C PRO A 46 4.41 -10.97 13.31
N GLY A 47 5.17 -11.91 13.87
CA GLY A 47 6.61 -12.06 13.60
C GLY A 47 7.53 -11.28 14.52
N ASP A 48 6.98 -10.47 15.44
CA ASP A 48 7.80 -9.78 16.45
C ASP A 48 8.25 -10.75 17.54
N VAL A 49 9.50 -10.58 17.99
CA VAL A 49 10.11 -11.47 18.99
C VAL A 49 10.02 -10.81 20.36
N VAL A 50 9.23 -11.41 21.24
CA VAL A 50 9.23 -11.04 22.66
C VAL A 50 10.46 -11.69 23.31
N VAL A 51 11.53 -10.91 23.45
CA VAL A 51 12.76 -11.36 24.11
C VAL A 51 12.60 -11.13 25.61
N LYS A 52 12.11 -12.15 26.32
CA LYS A 52 12.09 -12.17 27.78
C LYS A 52 13.52 -12.29 28.30
N SER A 53 14.19 -11.16 28.52
CA SER A 53 15.57 -11.13 28.98
C SER A 53 15.69 -10.43 30.34
N ASN A 54 15.43 -11.23 31.38
CA ASN A 54 15.88 -11.03 32.77
C ASN A 54 15.17 -9.89 33.58
N PRO A 55 15.37 -9.78 34.92
CA PRO A 55 14.32 -9.43 35.89
C PRO A 55 13.82 -7.96 35.89
N ALA A 56 14.21 -7.15 34.90
CA ALA A 56 13.89 -5.72 34.80
C ALA A 56 12.75 -5.38 33.82
N GLY A 57 12.30 -6.33 32.98
CA GLY A 57 11.12 -6.11 32.11
C GLY A 57 11.14 -6.92 30.82
N ASP A 58 9.96 -7.12 30.23
CA ASP A 58 9.80 -7.74 28.91
C ASP A 58 10.28 -6.76 27.82
N THR A 59 11.31 -7.13 27.06
CA THR A 59 11.79 -6.36 25.90
C THR A 59 11.24 -6.98 24.61
N THR A 60 10.60 -6.18 23.77
CA THR A 60 10.05 -6.65 22.49
C THR A 60 10.89 -6.14 21.34
N GLN A 61 11.43 -7.05 20.52
CA GLN A 61 12.16 -6.70 19.32
C GLN A 61 11.21 -6.66 18.11
N LEU A 62 11.18 -5.51 17.43
CA LEU A 62 10.40 -5.27 16.22
C LEU A 62 11.27 -5.35 14.98
N THR A 63 10.63 -5.57 13.82
CA THR A 63 11.31 -5.73 12.53
C THR A 63 11.62 -4.41 11.83
N GLU A 64 11.06 -3.31 12.31
CA GLU A 64 11.10 -2.00 11.70
C GLU A 64 12.32 -1.20 12.17
N PRO A 65 12.91 -0.35 11.31
CA PRO A 65 14.00 0.54 11.70
C PRO A 65 13.49 1.67 12.60
N ALA A 66 14.38 2.22 13.41
CA ALA A 66 14.08 3.22 14.43
C ALA A 66 13.40 4.47 13.85
N ARG A 67 13.81 4.92 12.66
CA ARG A 67 13.20 6.09 11.99
C ARG A 67 11.71 5.89 11.65
N VAL A 68 11.31 4.65 11.34
CA VAL A 68 9.90 4.33 11.07
C VAL A 68 9.13 4.25 12.37
N LEU A 69 9.70 3.56 13.38
CA LEU A 69 9.11 3.42 14.70
C LEU A 69 8.94 4.76 15.41
N GLU A 70 9.87 5.70 15.25
CA GLU A 70 9.77 7.05 15.78
C GLU A 70 8.48 7.71 15.33
N ILE A 71 8.23 7.78 14.02
CA ILE A 71 7.01 8.39 13.46
C ILE A 71 5.77 7.62 13.90
N LEU A 72 5.83 6.29 13.92
CA LEU A 72 4.73 5.43 14.36
C LEU A 72 4.34 5.73 15.82
N PHE A 73 5.32 5.80 16.73
CA PHE A 73 5.07 6.15 18.14
C PHE A 73 4.62 7.59 18.30
N GLN A 74 4.96 8.49 17.38
CA GLN A 74 4.41 9.84 17.38
C GLN A 74 2.89 9.88 17.14
N PHE A 75 2.33 8.92 16.40
CA PHE A 75 0.88 8.77 16.22
C PHE A 75 0.16 8.13 17.41
N ILE A 76 0.88 7.32 18.19
CA ILE A 76 0.34 6.56 19.34
C ILE A 76 0.29 7.40 20.61
N TYR A 77 1.30 8.25 20.81
CA TYR A 77 1.34 9.11 21.99
C TYR A 77 0.34 10.26 21.88
N PRO A 78 -0.22 10.74 23.01
CA PRO A 78 -1.19 11.83 23.05
C PRO A 78 -0.51 13.18 22.80
N LYS A 79 -0.03 13.37 21.58
CA LYS A 79 0.57 14.60 21.07
C LYS A 79 0.02 14.92 19.69
N LYS A 80 0.32 16.13 19.21
CA LYS A 80 -0.06 16.54 17.86
C LYS A 80 0.54 15.55 16.86
N HIS A 81 -0.30 14.97 16.01
CA HIS A 81 0.16 14.03 14.98
C HIS A 81 1.18 14.69 14.04
N PRO A 82 2.23 13.96 13.65
CA PRO A 82 3.25 14.48 12.77
C PRO A 82 2.68 14.75 11.38
N THR A 83 3.30 15.71 10.69
CA THR A 83 3.00 15.97 9.28
C THR A 83 3.86 15.06 8.42
N LEU A 84 3.22 14.26 7.56
CA LEU A 84 3.89 13.32 6.67
C LEU A 84 4.23 13.93 5.29
N VAL A 85 4.10 15.25 5.13
CA VAL A 85 4.26 15.94 3.85
C VAL A 85 5.70 15.91 3.34
N ASP A 86 6.70 15.99 4.21
CA ASP A 86 8.11 16.03 3.77
C ASP A 86 8.81 14.68 3.95
N VAL A 87 8.04 13.63 4.29
CA VAL A 87 8.59 12.29 4.53
C VAL A 87 8.85 11.62 3.18
N PRO A 88 10.10 11.19 2.91
CA PRO A 88 10.45 10.51 1.67
C PRO A 88 9.90 9.08 1.64
N TYR A 89 9.79 8.50 0.44
CA TYR A 89 9.15 7.21 0.23
C TYR A 89 9.87 6.04 0.92
N ASP A 90 11.19 6.11 1.05
CA ASP A 90 12.02 5.12 1.76
C ASP A 90 11.65 4.99 3.25
N ILE A 91 11.01 6.01 3.82
CA ILE A 91 10.43 5.96 5.16
C ILE A 91 8.91 5.72 5.09
N LEU A 92 8.21 6.43 4.21
CA LEU A 92 6.74 6.37 4.14
C LEU A 92 6.20 5.01 3.71
N GLY A 93 6.86 4.32 2.77
CA GLY A 93 6.46 2.98 2.33
C GLY A 93 6.55 1.96 3.48
N PRO A 94 7.72 1.79 4.13
CA PRO A 94 7.83 0.95 5.31
C PRO A 94 6.91 1.37 6.46
N LEU A 95 6.72 2.68 6.68
CA LEU A 95 5.76 3.19 7.66
C LEU A 95 4.33 2.75 7.33
N SER A 96 3.91 2.83 6.06
CA SER A 96 2.58 2.39 5.63
C SER A 96 2.37 0.89 5.87
N GLU A 97 3.38 0.05 5.72
CA GLU A 97 3.25 -1.39 6.06
C GLU A 97 3.23 -1.61 7.57
N ALA A 98 4.03 -0.84 8.33
CA ALA A 98 4.08 -0.94 9.79
C ALA A 98 2.76 -0.50 10.46
N VAL A 99 2.14 0.59 10.00
CA VAL A 99 0.87 1.08 10.59
C VAL A 99 -0.28 0.10 10.33
N GLU A 100 -0.23 -0.64 9.22
CA GLU A 100 -1.17 -1.72 8.93
C GLU A 100 -0.89 -2.94 9.80
N LYS A 101 0.38 -3.36 9.90
CA LYS A 101 0.82 -4.50 10.74
C LYS A 101 0.40 -4.33 12.20
N TYR A 102 0.50 -3.11 12.73
CA TYR A 102 0.19 -2.79 14.12
C TYR A 102 -1.23 -2.23 14.33
N GLU A 103 -2.00 -2.07 13.25
CA GLU A 103 -3.35 -1.48 13.26
C GLU A 103 -3.38 -0.11 13.98
N VAL A 104 -2.51 0.80 13.59
CA VAL A 104 -2.46 2.18 14.09
C VAL A 104 -3.47 3.04 13.32
N PHE A 105 -4.74 2.93 13.70
CA PHE A 105 -5.87 3.53 12.96
C PHE A 105 -5.72 5.02 12.64
N SER A 106 -5.10 5.80 13.55
CA SER A 106 -4.86 7.23 13.35
C SER A 106 -3.88 7.54 12.20
N ALA A 107 -2.96 6.61 11.91
CA ALA A 107 -1.90 6.79 10.92
C ALA A 107 -2.22 6.14 9.57
N MET A 108 -3.04 5.09 9.54
CA MET A 108 -3.44 4.34 8.34
C MET A 108 -3.90 5.26 7.19
N PHE A 109 -4.95 6.06 7.42
CA PHE A 109 -5.46 6.98 6.41
C PHE A 109 -4.47 8.09 6.04
N ALA A 110 -3.70 8.59 7.02
CA ALA A 110 -2.70 9.63 6.78
C ALA A 110 -1.59 9.13 5.83
N CYS A 111 -1.10 7.91 6.04
CA CYS A 111 -0.11 7.27 5.18
C CYS A 111 -0.68 7.04 3.78
N ALA A 112 -1.89 6.45 3.67
CA ALA A 112 -2.54 6.20 2.38
C ALA A 112 -2.73 7.49 1.55
N LEU A 113 -3.10 8.60 2.20
CA LEU A 113 -3.22 9.89 1.54
C LEU A 113 -1.87 10.41 1.02
N GLN A 114 -0.80 10.24 1.81
CA GLN A 114 0.52 10.69 1.38
C GLN A 114 1.13 9.83 0.29
N LEU A 115 0.85 8.52 0.24
CA LEU A 115 1.36 7.63 -0.83
C LEU A 115 0.97 8.12 -2.23
N ARG A 116 -0.15 8.83 -2.38
CA ARG A 116 -0.61 9.39 -3.67
C ARG A 116 0.45 10.22 -4.39
N ARG A 117 1.26 10.99 -3.66
CA ARG A 117 2.33 11.83 -4.27
C ARG A 117 3.42 11.01 -4.95
N PHE A 118 3.56 9.74 -4.56
CA PHE A 118 4.61 8.84 -4.99
C PHE A 118 4.16 7.89 -6.10
N ILE A 119 2.89 7.94 -6.51
CA ILE A 119 2.33 7.11 -7.60
C ILE A 119 3.20 7.13 -8.87
N PRO A 120 3.73 8.28 -9.34
CA PRO A 120 4.53 8.31 -10.56
C PRO A 120 5.82 7.48 -10.51
N LEU A 121 6.39 7.31 -9.32
CA LEU A 121 7.69 6.66 -9.13
C LEU A 121 7.55 5.23 -8.57
N TYR A 122 6.55 5.00 -7.71
CA TYR A 122 6.38 3.76 -6.95
C TYR A 122 5.01 3.11 -7.17
N GLY A 123 4.34 3.44 -8.29
CA GLY A 123 2.99 2.97 -8.61
C GLY A 123 2.75 1.48 -8.39
N PRO A 124 3.60 0.55 -8.88
CA PRO A 124 3.40 -0.88 -8.66
C PRO A 124 3.39 -1.30 -7.18
N ASP A 125 4.32 -0.78 -6.38
CA ASP A 125 4.41 -1.09 -4.95
C ASP A 125 3.20 -0.50 -4.19
N ILE A 126 2.81 0.74 -4.51
CA ILE A 126 1.65 1.40 -3.92
C ILE A 126 0.34 0.69 -4.31
N HIS A 127 0.24 0.19 -5.54
CA HIS A 127 -0.92 -0.58 -5.99
C HIS A 127 -1.07 -1.88 -5.21
N ALA A 128 0.05 -2.60 -5.05
CA ALA A 128 0.08 -3.82 -4.25
C ALA A 128 -0.28 -3.57 -2.79
N HIS A 129 0.26 -2.51 -2.18
CA HIS A 129 -0.09 -2.07 -0.84
C HIS A 129 -1.59 -1.77 -0.71
N ALA A 130 -2.13 -0.95 -1.63
CA ALA A 130 -3.54 -0.56 -1.63
C ALA A 130 -4.48 -1.77 -1.76
N ILE A 131 -4.12 -2.77 -2.56
CA ILE A 131 -4.90 -4.00 -2.71
C ILE A 131 -4.81 -4.86 -1.45
N ARG A 132 -3.61 -5.05 -0.89
CA ARG A 132 -3.40 -5.88 0.31
C ARG A 132 -4.24 -5.39 1.50
N HIS A 133 -4.30 -4.08 1.67
CA HIS A 133 -4.93 -3.43 2.83
C HIS A 133 -6.32 -2.83 2.50
N ASN A 134 -6.88 -3.18 1.34
CA ASN A 134 -8.23 -2.80 0.91
C ASN A 134 -8.49 -1.28 0.91
N TYR A 135 -7.62 -0.52 0.23
CA TYR A 135 -7.80 0.90 -0.06
C TYR A 135 -8.36 1.10 -1.48
N PRO A 136 -9.69 1.04 -1.68
CA PRO A 136 -10.29 1.03 -3.02
C PRO A 136 -10.01 2.31 -3.80
N LEU A 137 -10.13 3.48 -3.16
CA LEU A 137 -9.90 4.77 -3.81
C LEU A 137 -8.45 4.96 -4.26
N LEU A 138 -7.49 4.50 -3.45
CA LEU A 138 -6.08 4.53 -3.83
C LEU A 138 -5.80 3.50 -4.92
N THR A 139 -6.42 2.32 -4.84
CA THR A 139 -6.30 1.25 -5.83
C THR A 139 -6.74 1.75 -7.21
N ASP A 140 -7.90 2.40 -7.31
CA ASP A 140 -8.45 2.94 -8.56
C ASP A 140 -7.56 4.04 -9.14
N GLU A 141 -7.11 4.98 -8.31
CA GLU A 141 -6.23 6.07 -8.73
C GLU A 141 -4.91 5.56 -9.29
N VAL A 142 -4.27 4.62 -8.58
CA VAL A 142 -3.02 4.02 -9.02
C VAL A 142 -3.24 3.16 -10.27
N ALA A 143 -4.34 2.41 -10.33
CA ALA A 143 -4.70 1.60 -11.50
C ALA A 143 -4.82 2.46 -12.76
N LEU A 144 -5.53 3.59 -12.66
CA LEU A 144 -5.67 4.53 -13.77
C LEU A 144 -4.32 5.07 -14.24
N TYR A 145 -3.41 5.37 -13.30
CA TYR A 145 -2.06 5.82 -13.63
C TYR A 145 -1.26 4.72 -14.36
N LEU A 146 -1.28 3.49 -13.82
CA LEU A 146 -0.54 2.36 -14.38
C LEU A 146 -1.06 1.93 -15.76
N LEU A 147 -2.38 1.94 -15.99
CA LEU A 147 -2.98 1.58 -17.28
C LEU A 147 -2.68 2.61 -18.38
N ARG A 148 -2.51 3.89 -18.01
CA ARG A 148 -2.14 4.96 -18.95
C ARG A 148 -0.63 5.07 -19.15
N GLY A 149 0.14 4.62 -18.18
CA GLY A 149 1.59 4.64 -18.22
C GLY A 149 2.19 3.61 -19.16
N PHE A 150 3.50 3.69 -19.35
CA PHE A 150 4.29 2.71 -20.09
C PHE A 150 4.95 1.68 -19.15
N THR A 151 4.44 1.51 -17.93
CA THR A 151 4.97 0.56 -16.96
C THR A 151 4.78 -0.86 -17.50
N PRO A 152 5.85 -1.66 -17.64
CA PRO A 152 5.73 -3.03 -18.11
C PRO A 152 4.81 -3.87 -17.21
N LEU A 153 3.95 -4.68 -17.83
CA LEU A 153 3.02 -5.54 -17.10
C LEU A 153 3.75 -6.50 -16.14
N SER A 154 4.94 -6.98 -16.52
CA SER A 154 5.77 -7.85 -15.67
C SER A 154 6.10 -7.20 -14.34
N THR A 155 6.52 -5.94 -14.34
CA THR A 155 6.86 -5.19 -13.12
C THR A 155 5.65 -5.03 -12.19
N ILE A 156 4.45 -4.92 -12.75
CA ILE A 156 3.23 -4.80 -11.95
C ILE A 156 2.84 -6.16 -11.37
N VAL A 157 2.82 -7.21 -12.21
CA VAL A 157 2.43 -8.57 -11.80
C VAL A 157 3.36 -9.14 -10.73
N GLU A 158 4.66 -8.84 -10.80
CA GLU A 158 5.65 -9.25 -9.78
C GLU A 158 5.34 -8.72 -8.37
N LYS A 159 4.68 -7.57 -8.27
CA LYS A 159 4.38 -6.91 -7.00
C LYS A 159 2.99 -7.22 -6.48
N LEU A 160 2.08 -7.61 -7.38
CA LEU A 160 0.68 -7.84 -7.04
C LEU A 160 0.49 -9.09 -6.17
N PRO A 161 -0.44 -9.04 -5.20
CA PRO A 161 -0.91 -10.24 -4.54
C PRO A 161 -1.46 -11.26 -5.55
N PRO A 162 -1.25 -12.58 -5.36
CA PRO A 162 -1.69 -13.60 -6.32
C PRO A 162 -3.17 -13.50 -6.72
N ILE A 163 -4.03 -13.14 -5.76
CA ILE A 163 -5.47 -12.95 -5.98
C ILE A 163 -5.79 -11.82 -6.96
N ALA A 164 -4.91 -10.83 -7.11
CA ALA A 164 -5.12 -9.66 -7.94
C ALA A 164 -4.52 -9.78 -9.35
N ILE A 165 -3.68 -10.79 -9.61
CA ILE A 165 -2.97 -10.94 -10.89
C ILE A 165 -3.94 -11.14 -12.06
N VAL A 166 -4.89 -12.10 -11.93
CA VAL A 166 -5.85 -12.40 -13.00
C VAL A 166 -6.79 -11.21 -13.26
N PRO A 167 -7.42 -10.59 -12.23
CA PRO A 167 -8.20 -9.37 -12.42
C PRO A 167 -7.41 -8.25 -13.11
N TRP A 168 -6.17 -8.01 -12.68
CA TRP A 168 -5.31 -6.99 -13.28
C TRP A 168 -5.00 -7.27 -14.75
N ALA A 169 -4.67 -8.52 -15.09
CA ALA A 169 -4.40 -8.92 -16.47
C ALA A 169 -5.62 -8.65 -17.36
N ILE A 170 -6.81 -9.04 -16.93
CA ILE A 170 -8.07 -8.80 -17.67
C ILE A 170 -8.26 -7.30 -17.92
N ILE A 171 -8.13 -6.47 -16.88
CA ILE A 171 -8.30 -5.02 -16.99
C ILE A 171 -7.26 -4.42 -17.95
N ASN A 172 -5.99 -4.83 -17.84
CA ASN A 172 -4.92 -4.35 -18.70
C ASN A 172 -5.16 -4.71 -20.17
N PHE A 173 -5.50 -5.96 -20.48
CA PHE A 173 -5.81 -6.40 -21.85
C PHE A 173 -7.01 -5.66 -22.44
N GLU A 174 -8.09 -5.50 -21.66
CA GLU A 174 -9.26 -4.77 -22.13
C GLU A 174 -8.91 -3.30 -22.40
N SER A 175 -8.17 -2.64 -21.51
CA SER A 175 -7.74 -1.25 -21.69
C SER A 175 -6.91 -1.04 -22.96
N ALA A 176 -6.04 -2.00 -23.31
CA ALA A 176 -5.21 -1.96 -24.50
C ALA A 176 -6.04 -2.03 -25.81
N LYS A 177 -7.10 -2.85 -25.83
CA LYS A 177 -8.03 -2.94 -26.98
C LYS A 177 -8.70 -1.60 -27.27
N TYR A 178 -9.15 -0.89 -26.22
CA TYR A 178 -9.79 0.41 -26.38
C TYR A 178 -8.83 1.49 -26.89
N SER A 179 -7.60 1.52 -26.37
CA SER A 179 -6.56 2.45 -26.83
C SER A 179 -6.24 2.26 -28.31
N CYS A 180 -6.11 1.00 -28.76
CA CYS A 180 -5.87 0.67 -30.16
C CYS A 180 -7.04 1.06 -31.08
N ASN A 181 -8.28 0.95 -30.61
CA ASN A 181 -9.47 1.35 -31.39
C ASN A 181 -9.63 2.87 -31.53
N THR A 182 -9.13 3.65 -30.56
CA THR A 182 -9.17 5.13 -30.62
C THR A 182 -8.04 5.74 -31.44
N SER A 183 -6.94 5.02 -31.62
CA SER A 183 -5.86 5.42 -32.53
C SER A 183 -6.20 4.96 -33.95
N PHE A 184 -6.84 5.85 -34.72
CA PHE A 184 -7.08 5.70 -36.17
C PHE A 184 -5.75 5.60 -36.95
N ALA A 185 -4.97 4.52 -36.79
CA ALA A 185 -3.77 4.26 -37.60
C ALA A 185 -3.14 2.85 -37.49
N CYS A 186 -3.58 1.94 -36.61
CA CYS A 186 -2.99 0.58 -36.59
C CYS A 186 -3.59 -0.33 -37.68
N LYS A 187 -3.29 -0.03 -38.95
CA LYS A 187 -3.49 -0.98 -40.08
C LYS A 187 -2.46 -2.11 -39.96
N GLY A 188 -2.72 -3.11 -39.12
CA GLY A 188 -1.82 -4.26 -39.00
C GLY A 188 -2.20 -5.32 -37.97
N CYS A 189 -3.10 -5.05 -37.03
CA CYS A 189 -3.45 -6.02 -35.96
C CYS A 189 -4.65 -6.94 -36.29
N ASP A 190 -4.95 -7.19 -37.57
CA ASP A 190 -6.06 -8.05 -38.00
C ASP A 190 -5.79 -9.56 -37.92
N LEU A 191 -4.75 -10.01 -37.20
CA LEU A 191 -4.44 -11.45 -37.09
C LEU A 191 -4.92 -12.12 -35.79
N TYR A 192 -5.45 -11.36 -34.81
CA TYR A 192 -5.96 -11.92 -33.56
C TYR A 192 -7.49 -11.78 -33.37
N GLY A 193 -8.22 -11.48 -34.44
CA GLY A 193 -9.68 -11.35 -34.43
C GLY A 193 -10.47 -12.67 -34.58
N SER A 194 -9.80 -13.80 -34.84
CA SER A 194 -10.50 -15.04 -35.22
C SER A 194 -10.67 -16.11 -34.14
N ILE A 195 -10.15 -15.94 -32.91
CA ILE A 195 -10.15 -17.05 -31.92
C ILE A 195 -11.14 -16.87 -30.76
N ILE A 196 -11.81 -15.72 -30.61
CA ILE A 196 -12.79 -15.55 -29.52
C ILE A 196 -14.12 -15.06 -30.07
N GLY A 197 -15.13 -15.92 -29.91
CA GLY A 197 -16.40 -15.89 -30.62
C GLY A 197 -17.20 -14.58 -30.51
N GLY A 198 -17.86 -14.26 -31.62
CA GLY A 198 -19.32 -14.13 -31.59
C GLY A 198 -19.93 -12.73 -31.47
N TRP A 199 -19.19 -11.63 -31.61
CA TRP A 199 -19.80 -10.29 -31.62
C TRP A 199 -19.59 -9.57 -32.95
N LYS A 200 -20.57 -9.66 -33.84
CA LYS A 200 -20.67 -8.79 -35.03
C LYS A 200 -21.26 -7.45 -34.61
N PHE A 201 -20.44 -6.41 -34.46
CA PHE A 201 -20.91 -5.03 -34.41
C PHE A 201 -21.10 -4.50 -35.83
N LYS A 202 -22.37 -4.23 -36.21
CA LYS A 202 -22.70 -3.55 -37.47
C LYS A 202 -22.24 -2.10 -37.40
N SER A 203 -21.42 -1.68 -38.37
CA SER A 203 -21.02 -0.30 -38.59
C SER A 203 -22.24 0.59 -38.85
N GLY A 204 -22.57 1.48 -37.91
CA GLY A 204 -23.67 2.42 -38.05
C GLY A 204 -23.54 3.64 -37.14
N ARG A 205 -23.07 4.75 -37.73
CA ARG A 205 -23.33 6.15 -37.36
C ARG A 205 -23.19 6.51 -35.85
N PHE A 206 -21.98 6.91 -35.45
CA PHE A 206 -21.68 7.52 -34.15
C PHE A 206 -22.28 8.94 -34.06
N ALA A 207 -23.41 9.07 -33.38
CA ALA A 207 -23.91 10.35 -32.89
C ALA A 207 -24.81 10.16 -31.66
N SER A 208 -24.20 9.92 -30.49
CA SER A 208 -24.68 10.42 -29.19
C SER A 208 -23.72 9.98 -28.08
N LYS A 209 -23.18 10.96 -27.35
CA LYS A 209 -22.46 10.86 -26.06
C LYS A 209 -21.73 9.52 -25.80
N MET A 210 -20.46 9.46 -26.21
CA MET A 210 -19.54 8.43 -25.72
C MET A 210 -19.38 8.61 -24.19
N PRO A 211 -19.66 7.58 -23.37
CA PRO A 211 -19.17 7.56 -22.00
C PRO A 211 -17.64 7.55 -22.04
N THR A 212 -17.03 8.35 -21.19
CA THR A 212 -15.58 8.46 -21.09
C THR A 212 -14.99 7.15 -20.58
N LEU A 213 -13.72 6.85 -20.88
CA LEU A 213 -13.02 5.67 -20.34
C LEU A 213 -13.10 5.61 -18.80
N SER A 214 -13.24 6.74 -18.11
CA SER A 214 -13.51 6.79 -16.67
C SER A 214 -14.87 6.21 -16.28
N ASP A 215 -15.92 6.41 -17.08
CA ASP A 215 -17.25 5.90 -16.76
C ASP A 215 -17.30 4.36 -16.85
N PHE A 216 -16.54 3.77 -17.78
CA PHE A 216 -16.44 2.31 -17.90
C PHE A 216 -15.47 1.69 -16.88
N LEU A 217 -14.33 2.33 -16.58
CA LEU A 217 -13.40 1.84 -15.57
C LEU A 217 -14.00 1.92 -14.17
N VAL A 218 -14.75 2.98 -13.83
CA VAL A 218 -15.48 3.06 -12.56
C VAL A 218 -16.53 1.96 -12.47
N VAL A 219 -17.32 1.72 -13.53
CA VAL A 219 -18.32 0.63 -13.52
C VAL A 219 -17.66 -0.75 -13.46
N PHE A 220 -16.52 -0.97 -14.12
CA PHE A 220 -15.85 -2.26 -14.15
C PHE A 220 -15.07 -2.54 -12.86
N LEU A 221 -14.30 -1.58 -12.35
CA LEU A 221 -13.59 -1.69 -11.07
C LEU A 221 -14.58 -1.86 -9.92
N HIS A 222 -15.68 -1.11 -9.89
CA HIS A 222 -16.73 -1.27 -8.88
C HIS A 222 -17.41 -2.65 -9.01
N LYS A 223 -17.81 -3.07 -10.22
CA LYS A 223 -18.51 -4.36 -10.39
C LYS A 223 -17.65 -5.59 -10.05
N TYR A 224 -16.34 -5.51 -10.23
CA TYR A 224 -15.41 -6.58 -9.86
C TYR A 224 -14.85 -6.45 -8.43
N GLN A 225 -14.74 -5.26 -7.83
CA GLN A 225 -14.41 -5.13 -6.40
C GLN A 225 -15.47 -5.77 -5.50
N TYR A 226 -16.76 -5.55 -5.80
CA TYR A 226 -17.85 -6.11 -4.99
C TYR A 226 -18.08 -7.61 -5.19
N SER A 227 -17.54 -8.21 -6.25
CA SER A 227 -17.65 -9.67 -6.46
C SER A 227 -16.49 -10.48 -5.86
N PHE A 228 -15.44 -9.82 -5.36
CA PHE A 228 -14.24 -10.48 -4.83
C PHE A 228 -14.14 -10.46 -3.30
N PHE A 229 -14.98 -9.70 -2.60
CA PHE A 229 -14.95 -9.53 -1.13
C PHE A 229 -16.22 -10.06 -0.42
N SER A 230 -16.97 -10.99 -1.04
CA SER A 230 -18.05 -11.72 -0.36
C SER A 230 -17.71 -13.20 -0.18
#